data_AF-A0A354H1V0-F1
#
_entry.id   AF-A0A354H1V0-F1
#
_cell.length_a   1.000
_cell.length_b   1.000
_cell.length_c   1.000
_cell.angle_alpha   90.00
_cell.angle_beta   90.00
_cell.angle_gamma   90.00
#
_symmetry.space_group_name_H-M   'P 1'
#
loop_
_entity.id
_entity.type
_entity.pdbx_description
1 polymer ?
#
loop_
_entity_poly.entity_id
_entity_poly.type
_entity_poly.pdbx_seq_one_letter_code
_entity_poly.pdbx_strand_id
1 'polypeptide(L)'
;MYVAAAIMLLVDDGKVSLDKPVTEYLPEFKMADDRYKKITMRMLLNHSSGITGTGGANSFGFKYDNNVKQETINTLARAHLKHDPGAMQVYCNDGFTLAEIIVERVSGRS
;
A
#
# COMPACT_ATOMS: atom_id res chain seq x y z
N MET A 1 1.59 -5.85 -11.94
CA MET A 1 1.55 -7.33 -11.98
C MET A 1 2.65 -7.99 -11.15
N TYR A 2 3.93 -7.60 -11.27
CA TYR A 2 5.02 -8.25 -10.51
C TYR A 2 4.87 -8.23 -8.98
N VAL A 3 4.47 -7.08 -8.41
CA VAL A 3 4.25 -6.94 -6.96
C VAL A 3 3.18 -7.91 -6.43
N ALA A 4 2.09 -8.08 -7.18
CA ALA A 4 1.02 -9.01 -6.79
C ALA A 4 1.53 -10.46 -6.76
N ALA A 5 2.31 -10.88 -7.75
CA ALA A 5 2.93 -12.20 -7.75
C ALA A 5 3.92 -12.38 -6.58
N ALA A 6 4.75 -11.38 -6.30
CA ALA A 6 5.67 -11.40 -5.17
C ALA A 6 4.94 -11.54 -3.83
N ILE A 7 3.81 -10.85 -3.65
CA ILE A 7 2.97 -11.01 -2.47
C ILE A 7 2.42 -12.42 -2.37
N MET A 8 1.91 -13.00 -3.46
CA MET A 8 1.37 -14.36 -3.44
C MET A 8 2.44 -15.39 -3.07
N LEU A 9 3.68 -15.23 -3.54
CA LEU A 9 4.80 -16.08 -3.10
C LEU A 9 5.06 -15.95 -1.60
N LEU A 10 5.00 -14.73 -1.04
CA LEU A 10 5.14 -14.52 0.41
C LEU A 10 3.94 -15.07 1.20
N VAL A 11 2.75 -15.15 0.59
CA VAL A 11 1.58 -15.80 1.16
C VAL A 11 1.76 -17.32 1.20
N ASP A 12 2.26 -17.92 0.12
CA ASP A 12 2.56 -19.35 0.06
C ASP A 12 3.63 -19.74 1.09
N ASP A 13 4.63 -18.89 1.31
CA ASP A 13 5.63 -19.01 2.38
C ASP A 13 5.08 -18.80 3.81
N GLY A 14 3.81 -18.42 3.95
CA GLY A 14 3.17 -18.10 5.23
C GLY A 14 3.67 -16.80 5.90
N LYS A 15 4.46 -15.98 5.19
CA LYS A 15 5.04 -14.73 5.70
C LYS A 15 4.06 -13.55 5.62
N VAL A 16 3.17 -13.56 4.63
CA VAL A 16 2.10 -12.57 4.45
C VAL A 16 0.74 -13.26 4.50
N SER A 17 -0.26 -12.59 5.06
CA SER A 17 -1.65 -12.98 5.01
C SER A 17 -2.43 -11.92 4.23
N LEU A 18 -3.31 -12.36 3.35
CA LEU A 18 -4.17 -11.47 2.57
C LEU A 18 -5.16 -10.69 3.43
N ASP A 19 -5.54 -11.24 4.59
CA ASP A 19 -6.65 -10.75 5.40
C ASP A 19 -6.21 -10.13 6.73
N LYS A 20 -4.91 -10.11 7.01
CA LYS A 20 -4.34 -9.34 8.13
C LYS A 20 -4.16 -7.86 7.76
N PRO A 21 -4.30 -6.94 8.73
CA PRO A 21 -3.98 -5.54 8.52
C PRO A 21 -2.53 -5.34 8.06
N VAL A 22 -2.32 -4.40 7.14
CA VAL A 22 -0.98 -4.08 6.63
C VAL A 22 -0.04 -3.52 7.71
N THR A 23 -0.61 -2.96 8.77
CA THR A 23 0.12 -2.47 9.96
C THR A 23 0.85 -3.57 10.74
N GLU A 24 0.49 -4.84 10.54
CA GLU A 24 1.23 -5.99 11.09
C GLU A 24 2.62 -6.11 10.45
N TYR A 25 2.73 -5.73 9.17
CA TYR A 25 3.98 -5.78 8.41
C TYR A 25 4.73 -4.44 8.43
N LEU A 26 4.00 -3.34 8.58
CA LEU A 26 4.52 -1.98 8.59
C LEU A 26 3.96 -1.19 9.80
N PRO A 27 4.42 -1.45 11.05
CA PRO A 27 3.88 -0.84 12.27
C PRO A 27 4.01 0.69 12.32
N GLU A 28 4.99 1.25 11.60
CA GLU A 28 5.21 2.68 11.48
C GLU A 28 4.26 3.36 10.50
N PHE A 29 3.51 2.59 9.68
CA PHE A 29 2.54 3.15 8.74
C PHE A 29 1.41 3.83 9.49
N LYS A 30 1.14 5.07 9.11
CA LYS A 30 0.08 5.90 9.67
C LYS A 30 -0.61 6.68 8.56
N MET A 31 -1.86 7.02 8.79
CA MET A 31 -2.62 8.00 8.01
C MET A 31 -3.32 8.97 8.97
N ALA A 32 -3.83 10.09 8.47
CA ALA A 32 -4.63 11.02 9.25
C ALA A 32 -6.02 10.45 9.62
N ASP A 33 -6.39 9.31 9.04
CA ASP A 33 -7.67 8.64 9.20
C ASP A 33 -7.53 7.25 9.81
N ASP A 34 -7.96 7.09 11.07
CA ASP A 34 -7.81 5.86 11.86
C ASP A 34 -8.31 4.58 11.21
N ARG A 35 -9.22 4.66 10.22
CA ARG A 35 -9.72 3.50 9.47
C ARG A 35 -8.60 2.78 8.70
N TYR A 36 -7.45 3.43 8.46
CA TYR A 36 -6.29 2.84 7.80
C TYR A 36 -5.83 1.53 8.45
N LYS A 37 -6.04 1.38 9.77
CA LYS A 37 -5.70 0.17 10.55
C LYS A 37 -6.48 -1.08 10.12
N LYS A 38 -7.53 -0.91 9.30
CA LYS A 38 -8.33 -2.03 8.75
C LYS A 38 -7.89 -2.45 7.34
N ILE A 39 -6.98 -1.70 6.71
CA ILE A 39 -6.53 -2.01 5.34
C ILE A 39 -5.75 -3.31 5.37
N THR A 40 -6.13 -4.27 4.52
CA THR A 40 -5.44 -5.55 4.37
C THR A 40 -4.68 -5.62 3.05
N MET A 41 -3.79 -6.62 2.92
CA MET A 41 -3.07 -6.85 1.66
C MET A 41 -4.02 -7.14 0.49
N ARG A 42 -5.11 -7.89 0.72
CA ARG A 42 -6.16 -8.13 -0.29
C ARG A 42 -6.75 -6.83 -0.82
N MET A 43 -7.01 -5.87 0.08
CA MET A 43 -7.59 -4.56 -0.27
C MET A 43 -6.63 -3.70 -1.09
N LEU A 44 -5.32 -3.82 -0.87
CA LEU A 44 -4.32 -3.16 -1.72
C LEU A 44 -4.34 -3.75 -3.13
N LEU A 45 -4.32 -5.08 -3.23
CA LEU A 45 -4.23 -5.80 -4.50
C LEU A 45 -5.48 -5.70 -5.38
N ASN A 46 -6.67 -5.61 -4.78
CA ASN A 46 -7.93 -5.49 -5.51
C ASN A 46 -8.44 -4.04 -5.61
N HIS A 47 -7.62 -3.06 -5.21
CA HIS A 47 -7.96 -1.63 -5.19
C HIS A 47 -9.16 -1.24 -4.31
N SER A 48 -9.45 -1.98 -3.23
CA SER A 48 -10.56 -1.66 -2.32
C SER A 48 -10.15 -1.01 -0.99
N SER A 49 -8.93 -0.48 -0.88
CA SER A 49 -8.39 0.04 0.40
C SER A 49 -8.97 1.38 0.86
N GLY A 50 -9.60 2.15 -0.04
CA GLY A 50 -10.02 3.52 0.25
C GLY A 50 -8.93 4.57 0.07
N ILE A 51 -7.71 4.17 -0.30
CA ILE A 51 -6.60 5.11 -0.53
C ILE A 51 -6.91 5.98 -1.75
N THR A 52 -6.70 7.29 -1.59
CA THR A 52 -7.03 8.33 -2.56
C THR A 52 -6.31 8.16 -3.90
N GLY A 53 -5.13 7.54 -3.90
CA GLY A 53 -4.27 7.39 -5.06
C GLY A 53 -3.35 8.59 -5.25
N THR A 54 -2.50 8.50 -6.27
CA THR A 54 -1.30 9.33 -6.45
C THR A 54 -1.60 10.82 -6.44
N GLY A 55 -1.25 11.47 -5.34
CA GLY A 55 -1.26 12.92 -5.19
C GLY A 55 0.16 13.50 -5.13
N GLY A 56 0.38 14.65 -5.78
CA GLY A 56 1.62 15.42 -5.64
C GLY A 56 2.69 15.11 -6.70
N ALA A 57 3.94 14.94 -6.25
CA ALA A 57 5.13 14.90 -7.12
C ALA A 57 5.15 13.73 -8.13
N ASN A 58 4.49 12.61 -7.79
CA ASN A 58 4.47 11.40 -8.60
C ASN A 58 3.30 11.34 -9.60
N SER A 59 2.47 12.40 -9.70
CA SER A 59 1.31 12.39 -10.59
C SER A 59 1.66 12.50 -12.08
N PHE A 60 2.83 13.05 -12.44
CA PHE A 60 3.12 13.43 -13.83
C PHE A 60 4.49 12.97 -14.38
N GLY A 61 5.32 12.26 -13.60
CA GLY A 61 6.50 11.54 -14.12
C GLY A 61 7.54 12.38 -14.88
N PHE A 62 7.61 13.69 -14.67
CA PHE A 62 8.49 14.60 -15.42
C PHE A 62 9.99 14.33 -15.20
N LYS A 63 10.34 13.60 -14.14
CA LYS A 63 11.69 13.15 -13.82
C LYS A 63 11.59 11.79 -13.11
N TYR A 64 12.64 10.98 -13.26
CA TYR A 64 12.78 9.79 -12.43
C TYR A 64 13.04 10.20 -10.98
N ASP A 65 12.31 9.59 -10.05
CA ASP A 65 12.43 9.86 -8.62
C ASP A 65 12.75 8.56 -7.88
N ASN A 66 13.87 8.56 -7.14
CA ASN A 66 14.28 7.42 -6.32
C ASN A 66 13.55 7.37 -4.97
N ASN A 67 12.83 8.42 -4.60
CA ASN A 67 12.20 8.58 -3.29
C ASN A 67 10.70 8.28 -3.29
N VAL A 68 10.14 7.75 -4.40
CA VAL A 68 8.69 7.52 -4.58
C VAL A 68 8.06 6.78 -3.40
N LYS A 69 8.73 5.77 -2.84
CA LYS A 69 8.25 5.01 -1.67
C LYS A 69 8.13 5.88 -0.43
N GLN A 70 9.16 6.66 -0.12
CA GLN A 70 9.16 7.56 1.04
C GLN A 70 8.15 8.69 0.87
N GLU A 71 8.05 9.26 -0.34
CA GLU A 71 7.04 10.27 -0.64
C GLU A 71 5.61 9.74 -0.53
N THR A 72 5.39 8.49 -0.95
CA THR A 72 4.10 7.81 -0.80
C THR A 72 3.74 7.71 0.68
N ILE A 73 4.64 7.23 1.53
CA ILE A 73 4.42 7.17 2.99
C ILE A 73 4.11 8.55 3.57
N ASN A 74 4.89 9.58 3.21
CA ASN A 74 4.70 10.95 3.69
C ASN A 74 3.37 11.58 3.22
N THR A 75 2.91 11.20 2.04
CA THR A 75 1.64 11.65 1.48
C THR A 75 0.48 10.96 2.19
N LEU A 76 0.55 9.63 2.34
CA LEU A 76 -0.47 8.85 3.05
C LEU A 76 -0.59 9.24 4.52
N ALA A 77 0.51 9.57 5.19
CA ALA A 77 0.53 10.05 6.58
C ALA A 77 -0.39 11.26 6.85
N ARG A 78 -0.67 12.07 5.82
CA ARG A 78 -1.52 13.26 5.90
C ARG A 78 -2.86 13.10 5.20
N ALA A 79 -3.11 11.94 4.59
CA ALA A 79 -4.30 11.69 3.78
C ALA A 79 -5.43 11.05 4.59
N HIS A 80 -6.66 11.28 4.14
CA HIS A 80 -7.86 10.59 4.60
C HIS A 80 -8.38 9.64 3.53
N LEU A 81 -9.07 8.57 3.94
CA LEU A 81 -9.60 7.59 3.01
C LEU A 81 -10.84 8.14 2.30
N LYS A 82 -10.97 7.84 0.99
CA LYS A 82 -12.14 8.17 0.17
C LYS A 82 -13.41 7.46 0.63
N HIS A 83 -13.25 6.28 1.21
CA HIS A 83 -14.32 5.41 1.66
C HIS A 83 -13.79 4.40 2.67
N ASP A 84 -14.70 3.65 3.31
CA ASP A 84 -14.28 2.59 4.22
C ASP A 84 -13.49 1.50 3.47
N PRO A 85 -12.42 0.94 4.08
CA PRO A 85 -11.70 -0.20 3.53
C PRO A 85 -12.64 -1.37 3.22
N GLY A 86 -12.62 -1.83 1.98
CA GLY A 86 -13.47 -2.91 1.47
C GLY A 86 -14.81 -2.47 0.88
N ALA A 87 -15.21 -1.20 1.01
CA ALA A 87 -16.55 -0.76 0.59
C ALA A 87 -16.73 -0.72 -0.94
N MET A 88 -15.69 -0.33 -1.69
CA MET A 88 -15.72 -0.28 -3.15
C MET A 88 -14.31 -0.37 -3.74
N GLN A 89 -14.20 -0.68 -5.03
CA GLN A 89 -12.93 -0.79 -5.75
C GLN A 89 -12.69 0.49 -6.55
N VAL A 90 -11.62 1.21 -6.21
CA VAL A 90 -11.20 2.44 -6.89
C VAL A 90 -9.71 2.33 -7.16
N TYR A 91 -9.35 2.30 -8.44
CA TYR A 91 -7.96 2.13 -8.88
C TYR A 91 -7.01 3.11 -8.18
N CYS A 92 -5.91 2.56 -7.66
CA CYS A 92 -5.00 3.28 -6.79
C CYS A 92 -3.58 2.72 -6.90
N ASN A 93 -2.65 3.53 -7.43
CA ASN A 93 -1.23 3.15 -7.53
C ASN A 93 -0.53 3.16 -6.17
N ASP A 94 -0.82 4.14 -5.31
CA ASP A 94 -0.19 4.24 -3.99
C ASP A 94 -0.47 3.00 -3.12
N GLY A 95 -1.61 2.34 -3.33
CA GLY A 95 -1.88 1.04 -2.71
C GLY A 95 -0.92 -0.06 -3.16
N PHE A 96 -0.53 -0.06 -4.44
CA PHE A 96 0.48 -0.98 -4.98
C PHE A 96 1.91 -0.60 -4.54
N THR A 97 2.23 0.69 -4.43
CA THR A 97 3.51 1.14 -3.87
C THR A 97 3.64 0.74 -2.41
N LEU A 98 2.56 0.84 -1.62
CA LEU A 98 2.55 0.33 -0.24
C LEU A 98 2.74 -1.19 -0.17
N ALA A 99 2.11 -1.93 -1.08
CA ALA A 99 2.30 -3.37 -1.23
C ALA A 99 3.76 -3.72 -1.56
N GLU A 100 4.43 -2.96 -2.43
CA GLU A 100 5.85 -3.13 -2.75
C GLU A 100 6.73 -2.91 -1.51
N ILE A 101 6.51 -1.84 -0.75
CA ILE A 101 7.24 -1.58 0.50
C ILE A 101 7.11 -2.76 1.48
N ILE A 102 5.92 -3.37 1.56
CA ILE A 102 5.70 -4.55 2.41
C ILE A 102 6.46 -5.77 1.88
N VAL A 103 6.48 -5.98 0.56
CA VAL A 103 7.31 -7.04 -0.05
C VAL A 103 8.77 -6.86 0.35
N GLU A 104 9.31 -5.64 0.24
CA GLU A 104 10.70 -5.38 0.61
C GLU A 104 10.96 -5.63 2.09
N ARG A 105 10.07 -5.14 2.96
CA ARG A 105 10.15 -5.32 4.41
C ARG A 105 10.15 -6.79 4.81
N VAL A 106 9.23 -7.58 4.25
CA VAL A 106 9.04 -8.98 4.63
C VAL A 106 10.08 -9.89 3.99
N SER A 107 10.53 -9.59 2.77
CA SER A 107 11.52 -10.40 2.05
C SER A 107 12.98 -10.03 2.34
N GLY A 108 13.24 -8.80 2.80
CA GLY A 108 14.60 -8.27 2.97
C GLY A 108 15.30 -7.97 1.63
N ARG A 109 14.54 -7.75 0.55
CA ARG A 109 15.05 -7.54 -0.83
C ARG A 109 14.42 -6.29 -1.45
N SER A 110 15.12 -5.67 -2.42
CA SER A 110 14.62 -4.54 -3.23
C SER A 110 14.33 -4.94 -4.66
#